data_AF-A0A973VZM9-F1
#
_entry.id   AF-A0A973VZM9-F1
#
_cell.length_a   1.000
_cell.length_b   1.000
_cell.length_c   1.000
_cell.angle_alpha   90.00
_cell.angle_beta   90.00
_cell.angle_gamma   90.00
#
_symmetry.space_group_name_H-M   'P 1'
#
loop_
_entity.id
_entity.type
_entity.pdbx_description
1 polymer ?
#
loop_
_entity_poly.entity_id
_entity_poly.type
_entity_poly.pdbx_seq_one_letter_code
_entity_poly.pdbx_strand_id
1 'polypeptide(L)'
;MSDNKSARDNERYPLDVLKRHLDTPQLLPHENAKDFNQLFDSLEDYGKPQNSRDYLAVYQATVLTWDVLRYQHMKIGVLRSHERAALESLLCKIQVRMASPSLAEAIAKSDAGKLAAAWFNDSASRPAMMKMIENAGFPPNALEVEAFQLALPALATIERLIVSAQKRLDKFLDDLERASKANARALRLAAEKAIAVKASGQSQASMK
;
A
#
# COMPACT_ATOMS: atom_id res chain seq x y z
N MET A 1 12.37 -23.17 25.94
CA MET A 1 11.05 -23.22 26.61
C MET A 1 10.01 -23.04 25.54
N SER A 2 9.63 -24.18 24.94
CA SER A 2 8.64 -24.31 23.89
C SER A 2 7.30 -24.72 24.52
N ASP A 3 6.22 -24.54 23.75
CA ASP A 3 4.93 -25.19 23.92
C ASP A 3 3.90 -24.57 24.88
N ASN A 4 3.55 -23.30 24.68
CA ASN A 4 2.25 -22.84 25.19
C ASN A 4 1.51 -21.75 24.37
N LYS A 5 1.93 -21.45 23.14
CA LYS A 5 1.22 -20.50 22.26
C LYS A 5 0.13 -21.14 21.40
N SER A 6 0.28 -22.42 21.03
CA SER A 6 -0.60 -23.08 20.06
C SER A 6 -2.02 -23.35 20.56
N ALA A 7 -2.23 -23.45 21.89
CA ALA A 7 -3.52 -23.82 22.46
C ALA A 7 -4.53 -22.65 22.56
N ARG A 8 -4.07 -21.39 22.62
CA ARG A 8 -4.96 -20.21 22.71
C ARG A 8 -5.43 -19.68 21.36
N ASP A 9 -4.74 -20.00 20.28
CA ASP A 9 -5.00 -19.45 18.95
C ASP A 9 -5.97 -20.29 18.11
N ASN A 10 -6.44 -21.45 18.59
CA ASN A 10 -7.38 -22.30 17.84
C ASN A 10 -8.86 -21.97 18.07
N GLU A 11 -9.19 -21.16 19.08
CA GLU A 11 -10.59 -20.78 19.38
C GLU A 11 -10.96 -19.37 18.89
N ARG A 12 -9.98 -18.55 18.47
CA ARG A 12 -10.22 -17.12 18.18
C ARG A 12 -10.93 -16.87 16.85
N TYR A 13 -10.72 -17.73 15.85
CA TYR A 13 -11.29 -17.54 14.52
C TYR A 13 -12.15 -18.73 14.12
N PRO A 14 -13.37 -18.50 13.59
CA PRO A 14 -14.29 -19.57 13.22
C PRO A 14 -13.86 -20.35 11.96
N LEU A 15 -12.66 -20.10 11.40
CA LEU A 15 -12.14 -20.76 10.19
C LEU A 15 -10.62 -21.00 10.27
N ASP A 16 -10.20 -22.27 10.15
CA ASP A 16 -8.77 -22.66 10.04
C ASP A 16 -8.06 -22.05 8.82
N VAL A 17 -8.82 -21.68 7.78
CA VAL A 17 -8.30 -21.06 6.57
C VAL A 17 -7.84 -19.63 6.85
N LEU A 18 -8.58 -18.87 7.68
CA LEU A 18 -8.21 -17.51 8.03
C LEU A 18 -6.91 -17.48 8.83
N LYS A 19 -6.79 -18.39 9.82
CA LYS A 19 -5.57 -18.53 10.61
C LYS A 19 -4.34 -18.77 9.72
N ARG A 20 -4.43 -19.70 8.76
CA ARG A 20 -3.35 -19.96 7.80
C ARG A 20 -2.95 -18.71 7.00
N HIS A 21 -3.93 -17.92 6.58
CA HIS A 21 -3.68 -16.68 5.84
C HIS A 21 -3.04 -15.57 6.69
N LEU A 22 -3.30 -15.52 8.00
CA LEU A 22 -2.67 -14.58 8.93
C LEU A 22 -1.28 -15.06 9.41
N ASP A 23 -1.06 -16.36 9.46
CA ASP A 23 0.24 -16.97 9.76
C ASP A 23 1.22 -16.82 8.59
N THR A 24 0.69 -16.82 7.36
CA THR A 24 1.48 -16.72 6.11
C THR A 24 0.90 -15.68 5.14
N PRO A 25 0.90 -14.39 5.52
CA PRO A 25 0.39 -13.34 4.64
C PRO A 25 1.25 -13.20 3.38
N GLN A 26 0.61 -12.87 2.26
CA GLN A 26 1.30 -12.69 0.97
C GLN A 26 2.00 -11.33 0.92
N LEU A 27 3.20 -11.29 1.48
CA LEU A 27 4.01 -10.10 1.66
C LEU A 27 5.24 -10.10 0.74
N LEU A 28 5.69 -8.90 0.39
CA LEU A 28 6.97 -8.70 -0.28
C LEU A 28 8.14 -8.90 0.71
N PRO A 29 9.38 -9.17 0.25
CA PRO A 29 10.50 -9.50 1.13
C PRO A 29 10.84 -8.47 2.22
N HIS A 30 10.45 -7.21 2.05
CA HIS A 30 10.72 -6.10 2.97
C HIS A 30 9.48 -5.70 3.79
N GLU A 31 8.36 -6.36 3.58
CA GLU A 31 7.12 -6.09 4.30
C GLU A 31 7.06 -6.89 5.60
N ASN A 32 6.40 -6.32 6.61
CA ASN A 32 6.37 -6.87 7.95
C ASN A 32 5.01 -7.54 8.24
N ALA A 33 5.04 -8.85 8.54
CA ALA A 33 3.85 -9.61 8.93
C ALA A 33 3.15 -9.05 10.18
N LYS A 34 3.91 -8.47 11.12
CA LYS A 34 3.35 -7.84 12.30
C LYS A 34 2.49 -6.63 11.96
N ASP A 35 2.96 -5.79 11.03
CA ASP A 35 2.24 -4.58 10.63
C ASP A 35 0.98 -4.94 9.83
N PHE A 36 1.06 -5.98 8.99
CA PHE A 36 -0.11 -6.55 8.30
C PHE A 36 -1.15 -7.06 9.30
N ASN A 37 -0.72 -7.86 10.28
CA ASN A 37 -1.63 -8.40 11.30
C ASN A 37 -2.19 -7.31 12.20
N GLN A 38 -1.43 -6.25 12.50
CA GLN A 38 -1.93 -5.09 13.23
C GLN A 38 -3.01 -4.34 12.44
N LEU A 39 -2.87 -4.24 11.11
CA LEU A 39 -3.92 -3.68 10.26
C LEU A 39 -5.18 -4.55 10.29
N PHE A 40 -5.01 -5.87 10.22
CA PHE A 40 -6.12 -6.81 10.36
C PHE A 40 -6.84 -6.63 11.69
N ASP A 41 -6.11 -6.65 12.81
CA ASP A 41 -6.64 -6.49 14.16
C ASP A 41 -7.43 -5.17 14.28
N SER A 42 -6.90 -4.08 13.72
CA SER A 42 -7.59 -2.77 13.72
C SER A 42 -8.92 -2.80 12.95
N LEU A 43 -8.99 -3.53 11.83
CA LEU A 43 -10.22 -3.66 11.05
C LEU A 43 -11.20 -4.64 11.71
N GLU A 44 -10.70 -5.68 12.37
CA GLU A 44 -11.49 -6.60 13.20
C GLU A 44 -12.16 -5.84 14.35
N ASP A 45 -11.40 -5.04 15.10
CA ASP A 45 -11.89 -4.27 16.25
C ASP A 45 -13.00 -3.28 15.86
N TYR A 46 -12.87 -2.66 14.67
CA TYR A 46 -13.87 -1.73 14.17
C TYR A 46 -15.10 -2.46 13.60
N GLY A 47 -14.89 -3.49 12.79
CA GLY A 47 -15.95 -4.23 12.10
C GLY A 47 -16.75 -5.17 13.00
N LYS A 48 -16.17 -5.61 14.13
CA LYS A 48 -16.75 -6.56 15.09
C LYS A 48 -17.39 -7.78 14.39
N PRO A 49 -16.62 -8.53 13.58
CA PRO A 49 -17.15 -9.66 12.83
C PRO A 49 -17.80 -10.70 13.76
N GLN A 50 -18.97 -11.21 13.37
CA GLN A 50 -19.74 -12.15 14.22
C GLN A 50 -19.68 -13.58 13.69
N ASN A 51 -19.42 -13.74 12.40
CA ASN A 51 -19.43 -15.03 11.74
C ASN A 51 -18.26 -15.16 10.74
N SER A 52 -18.05 -16.38 10.26
CA SER A 52 -16.98 -16.72 9.32
C SER A 52 -16.93 -15.84 8.07
N ARG A 53 -18.09 -15.40 7.55
CA ARG A 53 -18.15 -14.53 6.37
C ARG A 53 -17.66 -13.12 6.71
N ASP A 54 -18.03 -12.58 7.86
CA ASP A 54 -17.59 -11.25 8.29
C ASP A 54 -16.06 -11.24 8.47
N TYR A 55 -15.52 -12.29 9.07
CA TYR A 55 -14.09 -12.48 9.26
C TYR A 55 -13.32 -12.55 7.93
N LEU A 56 -13.84 -13.28 6.94
CA LEU A 56 -13.26 -13.28 5.59
C LEU A 56 -13.36 -11.91 4.92
N ALA A 57 -14.44 -11.16 5.17
CA ALA A 57 -14.60 -9.82 4.65
C ALA A 57 -13.57 -8.84 5.24
N VAL A 58 -13.31 -8.92 6.56
CA VAL A 58 -12.25 -8.16 7.23
C VAL A 58 -10.88 -8.50 6.66
N TYR A 59 -10.60 -9.79 6.45
CA TYR A 59 -9.34 -10.22 5.84
C TYR A 59 -9.17 -9.65 4.43
N GLN A 60 -10.20 -9.75 3.58
CA GLN A 60 -10.15 -9.23 2.23
C GLN A 60 -9.99 -7.71 2.20
N ALA A 61 -10.65 -6.98 3.10
CA ALA A 61 -10.45 -5.54 3.28
C ALA A 61 -9.01 -5.21 3.70
N THR A 62 -8.42 -6.03 4.59
CA THR A 62 -7.02 -5.90 5.02
C THR A 62 -6.08 -6.05 3.83
N VAL A 63 -6.23 -7.10 3.03
CA VAL A 63 -5.39 -7.35 1.84
C VAL A 63 -5.50 -6.18 0.84
N LEU A 64 -6.72 -5.71 0.56
CA LEU A 64 -6.93 -4.61 -0.38
C LEU A 64 -6.37 -3.28 0.14
N THR A 65 -6.49 -3.03 1.45
CA THR A 65 -5.88 -1.86 2.09
C THR A 65 -4.36 -1.94 2.06
N TRP A 66 -3.80 -3.13 2.32
CA TRP A 66 -2.36 -3.36 2.27
C TRP A 66 -1.77 -3.11 0.87
N ASP A 67 -2.48 -3.50 -0.18
CA ASP A 67 -2.09 -3.17 -1.57
C ASP A 67 -1.98 -1.66 -1.79
N VAL A 68 -2.91 -0.85 -1.28
CA VAL A 68 -2.85 0.61 -1.38
C VAL A 68 -1.62 1.15 -0.66
N LEU A 69 -1.38 0.72 0.58
CA LEU A 69 -0.23 1.15 1.38
C LEU A 69 1.10 0.73 0.74
N ARG A 70 1.18 -0.50 0.23
CA ARG A 70 2.33 -1.04 -0.51
C ARG A 70 2.71 -0.13 -1.67
N TYR A 71 1.76 0.21 -2.55
CA TYR A 71 2.06 1.06 -3.70
C TYR A 71 2.42 2.50 -3.30
N GLN A 72 1.81 3.03 -2.23
CA GLN A 72 2.21 4.32 -1.66
C GLN A 72 3.65 4.31 -1.14
N HIS A 73 4.08 3.25 -0.46
CA HIS A 73 5.47 3.09 -0.03
C HIS A 73 6.44 2.92 -1.20
N MET A 74 6.06 2.16 -2.23
CA MET A 74 6.88 1.99 -3.45
C MET A 74 7.17 3.33 -4.15
N LYS A 75 6.25 4.29 -4.09
CA LYS A 75 6.45 5.65 -4.62
C LYS A 75 7.70 6.31 -4.02
N ILE A 76 7.88 6.16 -2.71
CA ILE A 76 9.05 6.69 -1.98
C ILE A 76 10.31 5.94 -2.41
N GLY A 77 10.24 4.61 -2.51
CA GLY A 77 11.36 3.77 -2.95
C GLY A 77 11.85 4.12 -4.36
N VAL A 78 10.92 4.35 -5.30
CA VAL A 78 11.25 4.75 -6.68
C VAL A 78 11.89 6.13 -6.73
N LEU A 79 11.41 7.09 -5.96
CA LEU A 79 12.06 8.41 -5.92
C LEU A 79 13.49 8.30 -5.40
N ARG A 80 13.68 7.58 -4.29
CA ARG A 80 15.01 7.36 -3.69
C ARG A 80 15.97 6.62 -4.62
N SER A 81 15.49 5.67 -5.41
CA SER A 81 16.36 4.95 -6.36
C SER A 81 16.88 5.83 -7.49
N HIS A 82 16.23 6.97 -7.77
CA HIS A 82 16.66 7.93 -8.79
C HIS A 82 17.55 9.06 -8.25
N GLU A 83 17.69 9.22 -6.92
CA GLU A 83 18.51 10.28 -6.33
C GLU A 83 19.97 10.24 -6.82
N ARG A 84 20.54 9.04 -6.97
CA ARG A 84 21.90 8.91 -7.46
C ARG A 84 22.04 9.38 -8.90
N ALA A 85 21.18 8.90 -9.79
CA ALA A 85 21.17 9.29 -11.19
C ALA A 85 20.91 10.80 -11.36
N ALA A 86 20.06 11.36 -10.51
CA ALA A 86 19.79 12.80 -10.48
C ALA A 86 21.02 13.62 -10.10
N LEU A 87 21.74 13.21 -9.05
CA LEU A 87 22.97 13.88 -8.66
C LEU A 87 24.04 13.79 -9.76
N GLU A 88 24.22 12.62 -10.37
CA GLU A 88 25.13 12.44 -11.51
C GLU A 88 24.74 13.35 -12.70
N SER A 89 23.44 13.45 -13.01
CA SER A 89 22.90 14.34 -14.05
C SER A 89 23.22 15.81 -13.76
N LEU A 90 22.96 16.29 -12.55
CA LEU A 90 23.24 17.67 -12.14
C LEU A 90 24.72 18.01 -12.21
N LEU A 91 25.58 17.13 -11.67
CA LEU A 91 27.02 17.32 -11.69
C LEU A 91 27.57 17.35 -13.12
N CYS A 92 27.06 16.48 -14.01
CA CYS A 92 27.39 16.50 -15.42
C CYS A 92 26.98 17.84 -16.07
N LYS A 93 25.76 18.34 -15.82
CA LYS A 93 25.30 19.66 -16.32
C LYS A 93 26.21 20.81 -15.86
N ILE A 94 26.67 20.78 -14.60
CA ILE A 94 27.62 21.77 -14.06
C ILE A 94 28.96 21.70 -14.79
N GLN A 95 29.53 20.50 -14.95
CA GLN A 95 30.83 20.31 -15.57
C GLN A 95 30.83 20.66 -17.05
N VAL A 96 29.79 20.27 -17.80
CA VAL A 96 29.63 20.63 -19.22
C VAL A 96 29.51 22.15 -19.39
N ARG A 97 28.79 22.84 -18.51
CA ARG A 97 28.68 24.31 -18.54
C ARG A 97 30.02 25.02 -18.30
N MET A 98 30.93 24.39 -17.55
CA MET A 98 32.23 24.94 -17.20
C MET A 98 33.35 24.55 -18.18
N ALA A 99 33.11 23.60 -19.09
CA ALA A 99 34.12 23.04 -20.00
C ALA A 99 34.00 23.54 -21.45
N SER A 100 35.11 23.51 -22.19
CA SER A 100 35.18 23.79 -23.64
C SER A 100 34.59 22.62 -24.48
N PRO A 101 33.92 22.88 -25.63
CA PRO A 101 32.98 21.94 -26.25
C PRO A 101 33.52 20.59 -26.78
N SER A 102 34.83 20.40 -26.95
CA SER A 102 35.33 19.34 -27.86
C SER A 102 35.81 18.01 -27.22
N LEU A 103 35.83 17.86 -25.89
CA LEU A 103 36.26 16.60 -25.24
C LEU A 103 35.53 16.30 -23.92
N ALA A 104 34.49 17.07 -23.58
CA ALA A 104 34.05 17.25 -22.20
C ALA A 104 33.06 16.19 -21.69
N GLU A 105 32.19 15.63 -22.54
CA GLU A 105 30.97 14.97 -22.05
C GLU A 105 31.21 13.60 -21.41
N ALA A 106 32.08 12.77 -22.02
CA ALA A 106 32.43 11.45 -21.46
C ALA A 106 33.29 11.56 -20.18
N ILE A 107 34.21 12.54 -20.14
CA ILE A 107 35.05 12.82 -18.98
C ILE A 107 34.17 13.38 -17.84
N ALA A 108 33.27 14.34 -18.15
CA ALA A 108 32.31 14.87 -17.21
C ALA A 108 31.41 13.78 -16.62
N LYS A 109 30.93 12.84 -17.43
CA LYS A 109 30.12 11.72 -16.93
C LYS A 109 30.89 10.82 -15.95
N SER A 110 32.17 10.53 -16.23
CA SER A 110 33.02 9.73 -15.34
C SER A 110 33.28 10.43 -14.01
N ASP A 111 33.60 11.72 -14.05
CA ASP A 111 33.92 12.50 -12.86
C ASP A 111 32.66 12.83 -12.03
N ALA A 112 31.52 13.07 -12.67
CA ALA A 112 30.22 13.18 -12.02
C ALA A 112 29.87 11.89 -11.24
N GLY A 113 30.14 10.71 -11.81
CA GLY A 113 29.92 9.42 -11.13
C GLY A 113 30.76 9.25 -9.86
N LYS A 114 32.03 9.71 -9.87
CA LYS A 114 32.91 9.67 -8.69
C LYS A 114 32.44 10.64 -7.61
N LEU A 115 32.07 11.86 -7.98
CA LEU A 115 31.56 12.88 -7.06
C LEU A 115 30.22 12.45 -6.44
N ALA A 116 29.32 11.89 -7.24
CA ALA A 116 28.07 11.33 -6.73
C ALA A 116 28.31 10.16 -5.78
N ALA A 117 29.31 9.29 -6.03
CA ALA A 117 29.64 8.23 -5.09
C ALA A 117 30.08 8.77 -3.71
N ALA A 118 30.86 9.86 -3.68
CA ALA A 118 31.26 10.50 -2.43
C ALA A 118 30.05 10.98 -1.61
N TRP A 119 29.02 11.54 -2.25
CA TRP A 119 27.79 11.98 -1.59
C TRP A 119 27.07 10.88 -0.78
N PHE A 120 27.00 9.67 -1.33
CA PHE A 120 26.30 8.55 -0.69
C PHE A 120 27.17 7.83 0.34
N ASN A 121 28.49 7.85 0.17
CA ASN A 121 29.44 7.19 1.07
C ASN A 121 29.90 8.07 2.25
N ASP A 122 29.89 9.39 2.09
CA ASP A 122 30.32 10.35 3.10
C ASP A 122 29.24 11.43 3.32
N SER A 123 28.58 11.39 4.47
CA SER A 123 27.59 12.42 4.83
C SER A 123 28.20 13.81 5.01
N ALA A 124 29.50 13.91 5.36
CA ALA A 124 30.16 15.20 5.56
C ALA A 124 30.41 15.95 4.25
N SER A 125 30.44 15.25 3.10
CA SER A 125 30.62 15.89 1.79
C SER A 125 29.37 16.60 1.27
N ARG A 126 28.19 16.31 1.84
CA ARG A 126 26.89 16.77 1.31
C ARG A 126 26.73 18.30 1.35
N PRO A 127 27.03 19.01 2.45
CA PRO A 127 26.85 20.47 2.49
C PRO A 127 27.73 21.20 1.46
N ALA A 128 28.98 20.76 1.29
CA ALA A 128 29.89 21.34 0.31
C ALA A 128 29.39 21.13 -1.14
N MET A 129 28.82 19.96 -1.42
CA MET A 129 28.31 19.63 -2.75
C MET A 129 26.99 20.35 -3.07
N MET A 130 26.10 20.53 -2.10
CA MET A 130 24.92 21.39 -2.27
C MET A 130 25.31 22.82 -2.55
N LYS A 131 26.31 23.36 -1.82
CA LYS A 131 26.82 24.71 -2.08
C LYS A 131 27.43 24.84 -3.48
N MET A 132 28.11 23.80 -3.98
CA MET A 132 28.61 23.77 -5.36
C MET A 132 27.47 23.82 -6.39
N ILE A 133 26.39 23.05 -6.16
CA ILE A 133 25.19 23.04 -7.02
C ILE A 133 24.53 24.42 -7.02
N GLU A 134 24.36 25.04 -5.85
CA GLU A 134 23.79 26.39 -5.70
C GLU A 134 24.66 27.47 -6.38
N ASN A 135 25.98 27.42 -6.18
CA ASN A 135 26.92 28.34 -6.84
C ASN A 135 26.89 28.23 -8.38
N ALA A 136 26.51 27.06 -8.91
CA ALA A 136 26.31 26.87 -10.34
C ALA A 136 24.94 27.39 -10.85
N GLY A 137 24.13 27.99 -9.97
CA GLY A 137 22.86 28.64 -10.28
C GLY A 137 21.63 27.74 -10.18
N PHE A 138 21.76 26.54 -9.61
CA PHE A 138 20.63 25.66 -9.34
C PHE A 138 19.96 26.00 -8.00
N PRO A 139 18.64 25.82 -7.86
CA PRO A 139 17.96 26.09 -6.60
C PRO A 139 18.32 25.05 -5.52
N PRO A 140 18.08 25.35 -4.22
CA PRO A 140 18.40 24.44 -3.11
C PRO A 140 17.72 23.07 -3.19
N ASN A 141 16.59 22.97 -3.90
CA ASN A 141 15.83 21.73 -4.11
C ASN A 141 16.10 21.07 -5.48
N ALA A 142 17.19 21.43 -6.16
CA ALA A 142 17.46 20.95 -7.52
C ALA A 142 17.61 19.43 -7.60
N LEU A 143 18.21 18.81 -6.58
CA LEU A 143 18.40 17.36 -6.53
C LEU A 143 17.05 16.63 -6.49
N GLU A 144 16.15 17.08 -5.64
CA GLU A 144 14.80 16.51 -5.50
C GLU A 144 13.99 16.69 -6.78
N VAL A 145 14.08 17.87 -7.42
CA VAL A 145 13.39 18.14 -8.68
C VAL A 145 13.92 17.25 -9.80
N GLU A 146 15.25 17.11 -9.93
CA GLU A 146 15.86 16.25 -10.94
C GLU A 146 15.50 14.77 -10.70
N ALA A 147 15.58 14.30 -9.46
CA ALA A 147 15.19 12.94 -9.10
C ALA A 147 13.72 12.67 -9.42
N PHE A 148 12.83 13.63 -9.13
CA PHE A 148 11.42 13.53 -9.45
C PHE A 148 11.19 13.48 -10.97
N GLN A 149 11.84 14.34 -11.74
CA GLN A 149 11.72 14.36 -13.20
C GLN A 149 12.17 13.05 -13.83
N LEU A 150 13.30 12.49 -13.38
CA LEU A 150 13.79 11.20 -13.86
C LEU A 150 12.86 10.05 -13.47
N ALA A 151 12.24 10.11 -12.27
CA ALA A 151 11.33 9.10 -11.78
C ALA A 151 9.91 9.18 -12.39
N LEU A 152 9.54 10.26 -13.10
CA LEU A 152 8.17 10.49 -13.59
C LEU A 152 7.53 9.29 -14.32
N PRO A 153 8.21 8.60 -15.26
CA PRO A 153 7.60 7.46 -15.95
C PRO A 153 7.24 6.30 -15.01
N ALA A 154 8.13 6.00 -14.05
CA ALA A 154 7.91 4.96 -13.05
C ALA A 154 6.83 5.37 -12.04
N LEU A 155 6.85 6.63 -11.58
CA LEU A 155 5.84 7.20 -10.68
C LEU A 155 4.44 7.17 -11.31
N ALA A 156 4.32 7.51 -12.60
CA ALA A 156 3.04 7.45 -13.31
C ALA A 156 2.47 6.03 -13.35
N THR A 157 3.33 5.01 -13.44
CA THR A 157 2.91 3.60 -13.41
C THR A 157 2.42 3.21 -12.02
N ILE A 158 3.15 3.59 -10.97
CA ILE A 158 2.76 3.33 -9.58
C ILE A 158 1.44 4.04 -9.24
N GLU A 159 1.25 5.28 -9.69
CA GLU A 159 0.02 6.03 -9.44
C GLU A 159 -1.21 5.33 -10.04
N ARG A 160 -1.09 4.74 -11.24
CA ARG A 160 -2.16 3.91 -11.82
C ARG A 160 -2.45 2.67 -10.98
N LEU A 161 -1.43 2.04 -10.41
CA LEU A 161 -1.60 0.89 -9.50
C LEU A 161 -2.30 1.30 -8.19
N ILE A 162 -1.95 2.46 -7.62
CA ILE A 162 -2.63 3.03 -6.44
C ILE A 162 -4.11 3.23 -6.75
N VAL A 163 -4.44 3.93 -7.84
CA VAL A 163 -5.82 4.20 -8.25
C VAL A 163 -6.58 2.89 -8.50
N SER A 164 -5.93 1.89 -9.11
CA SER A 164 -6.53 0.57 -9.31
C SER A 164 -6.80 -0.16 -7.99
N ALA A 165 -5.87 -0.11 -7.04
CA ALA A 165 -6.04 -0.71 -5.72
C ALA A 165 -7.16 -0.05 -4.92
N GLN A 166 -7.22 1.29 -4.90
CA GLN A 166 -8.29 2.05 -4.27
C GLN A 166 -9.66 1.70 -4.87
N LYS A 167 -9.78 1.65 -6.21
CA LYS A 167 -11.02 1.23 -6.86
C LYS A 167 -11.46 -0.19 -6.49
N ARG A 168 -10.52 -1.13 -6.34
CA ARG A 168 -10.83 -2.50 -5.90
C ARG A 168 -11.32 -2.52 -4.44
N LEU A 169 -10.70 -1.73 -3.57
CA LEU A 169 -11.13 -1.56 -2.18
C LEU A 169 -12.53 -0.95 -2.10
N ASP A 170 -12.76 0.20 -2.73
CA ASP A 170 -14.04 0.89 -2.73
C ASP A 170 -15.15 0.00 -3.27
N LYS A 171 -14.91 -0.66 -4.42
CA LYS A 171 -15.86 -1.59 -5.00
C LYS A 171 -16.19 -2.74 -4.05
N PHE A 172 -15.19 -3.30 -3.37
CA PHE A 172 -15.40 -4.38 -2.41
C PHE A 172 -16.27 -3.92 -1.22
N LEU A 173 -16.00 -2.73 -0.68
CA LEU A 173 -16.79 -2.15 0.41
C LEU A 173 -18.23 -1.84 -0.01
N ASP A 174 -18.43 -1.27 -1.21
CA ASP A 174 -19.75 -1.04 -1.78
C ASP A 174 -20.53 -2.34 -1.98
N ASP A 175 -19.86 -3.40 -2.46
CA ASP A 175 -20.47 -4.70 -2.68
C ASP A 175 -20.86 -5.37 -1.34
N LEU A 176 -20.06 -5.20 -0.28
CA LEU A 176 -20.42 -5.62 1.08
C LEU A 176 -21.65 -4.88 1.61
N GLU A 177 -21.69 -3.55 1.47
CA GLU A 177 -22.83 -2.74 1.91
C GLU A 177 -24.11 -3.15 1.17
N ARG A 178 -24.04 -3.29 -0.16
CA ARG A 178 -25.16 -3.77 -0.98
C ARG A 178 -25.64 -5.15 -0.54
N ALA A 179 -24.73 -6.08 -0.32
CA ALA A 179 -25.08 -7.44 0.10
C ALA A 179 -25.75 -7.43 1.48
N SER A 180 -25.28 -6.61 2.42
CA SER A 180 -25.90 -6.45 3.74
C SER A 180 -27.34 -5.93 3.63
N LYS A 181 -27.55 -4.85 2.86
CA LYS A 181 -28.89 -4.30 2.60
C LYS A 181 -29.82 -5.31 1.93
N ALA A 182 -29.31 -6.09 0.98
CA ALA A 182 -30.10 -7.13 0.30
C ALA A 182 -30.53 -8.24 1.26
N ASN A 183 -29.63 -8.72 2.14
CA ASN A 183 -29.94 -9.75 3.12
C ASN A 183 -31.02 -9.28 4.11
N ALA A 184 -30.91 -8.03 4.60
CA ALA A 184 -31.92 -7.45 5.49
C ALA A 184 -33.31 -7.40 4.83
N ARG A 185 -33.39 -7.02 3.55
CA ARG A 185 -34.65 -7.03 2.78
C ARG A 185 -35.20 -8.45 2.60
N ALA A 186 -34.34 -9.41 2.25
CA ALA A 186 -34.76 -10.81 2.08
C ALA A 186 -35.31 -11.41 3.38
N LEU A 187 -34.64 -11.13 4.51
CA LEU A 187 -35.09 -11.59 5.83
C LEU A 187 -36.44 -10.97 6.20
N ARG A 188 -36.65 -9.68 5.92
CA ARG A 188 -37.94 -9.01 6.13
C ARG A 188 -39.06 -9.68 5.34
N LEU A 189 -38.85 -9.93 4.05
CA LEU A 189 -39.84 -10.61 3.21
C LEU A 189 -40.15 -12.03 3.70
N ALA A 190 -39.13 -12.76 4.17
CA ALA A 190 -39.32 -14.08 4.76
C ALA A 190 -40.14 -14.03 6.06
N ALA A 191 -39.87 -13.04 6.92
CA ALA A 191 -40.62 -12.82 8.15
C ALA A 191 -42.09 -12.45 7.86
N GLU A 192 -42.34 -11.53 6.92
CA GLU A 192 -43.69 -11.13 6.49
C GLU A 192 -44.49 -12.33 5.96
N LYS A 193 -43.85 -13.19 5.15
CA LYS A 193 -44.48 -14.44 4.67
C LYS A 193 -44.79 -15.41 5.82
N ALA A 194 -43.86 -15.61 6.75
CA ALA A 194 -44.07 -16.50 7.88
C ALA A 194 -45.23 -16.04 8.78
N ILE A 195 -45.34 -14.72 9.00
CA ILE A 195 -46.45 -14.11 9.74
C ILE A 195 -47.78 -14.36 9.02
N ALA A 196 -47.84 -14.15 7.70
CA ALA A 196 -49.05 -14.36 6.90
C ALA A 196 -49.52 -15.83 6.93
N VAL A 197 -48.59 -16.78 6.80
CA VAL A 197 -48.90 -18.23 6.88
C VAL A 197 -49.50 -18.57 8.25
N LYS A 198 -48.90 -18.10 9.35
CA LYS A 198 -49.40 -18.36 10.70
C LYS A 198 -50.79 -17.78 10.94
N ALA A 199 -51.05 -16.57 10.47
CA ALA A 199 -52.36 -15.93 10.58
C ALA A 199 -53.44 -16.74 9.83
N SER A 200 -53.15 -17.21 8.61
CA SER A 200 -54.08 -18.01 7.82
C SER A 200 -54.38 -19.40 8.41
N GLY A 201 -53.39 -20.04 9.05
CA GLY A 201 -53.57 -21.32 9.73
C GLY A 201 -54.39 -21.24 11.02
N GLN A 202 -54.33 -20.12 11.74
CA GLN A 202 -55.15 -19.89 12.94
C GLN A 202 -56.63 -19.64 12.59
N SER A 203 -56.92 -18.96 11.48
CA SER A 203 -58.31 -18.75 11.02
C SER A 203 -59.02 -20.04 10.60
N GLN A 204 -58.29 -21.06 10.12
CA GLN A 204 -58.88 -22.36 9.77
C GLN A 204 -59.11 -23.28 10.97
N ALA A 205 -58.37 -23.09 12.08
CA ALA A 205 -58.52 -23.88 13.30
C ALA A 205 -59.70 -23.43 14.18
N SER A 206 -60.11 -22.15 14.12
CA SER A 206 -61.27 -21.62 14.86
C SER A 206 -62.64 -21.88 14.20
N MET A 207 -62.68 -22.54 13.04
CA MET A 207 -63.92 -22.87 12.30
C MET A 207 -64.32 -24.35 12.37
N LYS A 208 -63.61 -25.17 13.17
CA LYS A 208 -63.97 -26.56 13.49
C LYS A 208 -64.37 -26.66 14.95
#